data_AF-A0A1N7BYR0-F1
#
_entry.id   AF-A0A1N7BYR0-F1
#
_cell.length_a   1.000
_cell.length_b   1.000
_cell.length_c   1.000
_cell.angle_alpha   90.00
_cell.angle_beta   90.00
_cell.angle_gamma   90.00
#
_symmetry.space_group_name_H-M   'P 1'
#
loop_
_entity.id
_entity.type
_entity.pdbx_description
1 polymer ?
#
loop_
_entity_poly.entity_id
_entity_poly.type
_entity_poly.pdbx_seq_one_letter_code
_entity_poly.pdbx_strand_id
1 'polypeptide(L)'
;MNRILFCILLTFICFHPLLSQVGINTSDPKATLDVNKNASIAIPPPGIIAPRLTGDEIKTLDNQYTIAQKGAIVYATSPVTVPSVKTVNITSPCYYFFDGAIWENLGQCSDPTNGSDIIKAIYTGTAPDPSRTVSIGDYRFRFGNVSGNFQPQIALINQPAANKNVYIGFNQQYAQNGFEYNNWTRTFTQSNYSTYQNVTSDVSNNIVNYELNIVNIVDVEANGYYRVTFYISGPPSGAKAFIIVAEKF
;
A
#
# COMPACT_ATOMS: atom_id res chain seq x y z
N MET A 1 -12.16 -31.70 -64.09
CA MET A 1 -11.92 -30.37 -63.48
C MET A 1 -12.72 -30.15 -62.19
N ASN A 2 -14.03 -30.44 -62.16
CA ASN A 2 -14.90 -30.17 -60.99
C ASN A 2 -14.54 -30.90 -59.68
N ARG A 3 -13.93 -32.10 -59.74
CA ARG A 3 -13.49 -32.85 -58.55
C ARG A 3 -12.23 -32.27 -57.89
N ILE A 4 -11.29 -31.78 -58.70
CA ILE A 4 -10.05 -31.13 -58.21
C ILE A 4 -10.39 -29.77 -57.61
N LEU A 5 -11.30 -29.03 -58.23
CA LEU A 5 -11.79 -27.75 -57.71
C LEU A 5 -12.53 -27.91 -56.37
N PHE A 6 -13.32 -28.98 -56.23
CA PHE A 6 -13.98 -29.33 -54.96
C PHE A 6 -12.97 -29.68 -53.85
N CYS A 7 -11.90 -30.42 -54.17
CA CYS A 7 -10.83 -30.74 -53.21
C CYS A 7 -10.00 -29.51 -52.78
N ILE A 8 -9.75 -28.56 -53.68
CA ILE A 8 -9.05 -27.30 -53.36
C ILE A 8 -9.94 -26.40 -52.48
N LEU A 9 -11.24 -26.36 -52.73
CA LEU A 9 -12.19 -25.61 -51.90
C LEU A 9 -12.30 -26.21 -50.49
N LEU A 10 -12.30 -27.55 -50.37
CA LEU A 10 -12.37 -28.25 -49.08
C LEU A 10 -11.11 -28.06 -48.23
N THR A 11 -9.93 -27.97 -48.86
CA THR A 11 -8.64 -27.76 -48.15
C THR A 11 -8.47 -26.32 -47.65
N PHE A 12 -9.06 -25.33 -48.34
CA PHE A 12 -9.06 -23.93 -47.89
C PHE A 12 -9.94 -23.71 -46.65
N ILE A 13 -11.01 -24.49 -46.47
CA ILE A 13 -11.90 -24.42 -45.30
C ILE A 13 -11.26 -25.06 -44.05
N CYS A 14 -10.27 -25.95 -44.22
CA CYS A 14 -9.59 -26.61 -43.10
C CYS A 14 -8.41 -25.81 -42.49
N PHE A 15 -7.97 -24.72 -43.11
CA PHE A 15 -6.90 -23.86 -42.58
C PHE A 15 -7.48 -22.73 -41.72
N HIS A 16 -8.02 -23.08 -40.55
CA HIS A 16 -8.28 -22.07 -39.53
C HIS A 16 -6.99 -21.90 -38.70
N PRO A 17 -6.45 -20.68 -38.51
CA PRO A 17 -5.37 -20.48 -37.56
C PRO A 17 -5.88 -20.90 -36.18
N LEU A 18 -5.29 -21.95 -35.62
CA LEU A 18 -5.56 -22.39 -34.25
C LEU A 18 -5.00 -21.31 -33.32
N LEU A 19 -5.83 -20.35 -32.98
CA LEU A 19 -5.52 -19.35 -31.96
C LEU A 19 -5.54 -20.07 -30.61
N SER A 20 -4.43 -20.03 -29.87
CA SER A 20 -4.29 -20.65 -28.55
C SER A 20 -4.92 -19.81 -27.43
N GLN A 21 -5.80 -18.87 -27.76
CA GLN A 21 -6.43 -17.96 -26.82
C GLN A 21 -7.72 -18.57 -26.28
N VAL A 22 -7.95 -18.43 -24.98
CA VAL A 22 -9.16 -18.85 -24.30
C VAL A 22 -9.96 -17.61 -23.92
N GLY A 23 -11.13 -17.44 -24.54
CA GLY A 23 -12.10 -16.42 -24.16
C GLY A 23 -13.18 -17.00 -23.25
N ILE A 24 -13.46 -16.37 -22.12
CA ILE A 24 -14.62 -16.64 -21.27
C ILE A 24 -15.55 -15.43 -21.35
N ASN A 25 -16.78 -15.63 -21.82
CA ASN A 25 -17.75 -14.57 -22.13
C ASN A 25 -17.28 -13.52 -23.16
N THR A 26 -16.33 -13.87 -24.04
CA THR A 26 -15.91 -13.05 -25.19
C THR A 26 -15.58 -13.94 -26.38
N SER A 27 -16.02 -13.54 -27.58
CA SER A 27 -15.68 -14.23 -28.84
C SER A 27 -14.44 -13.65 -29.52
N ASP A 28 -13.88 -12.56 -28.98
CA ASP A 28 -12.71 -11.86 -29.51
C ASP A 28 -11.70 -11.59 -28.38
N PRO A 29 -11.05 -12.66 -27.85
CA PRO A 29 -10.14 -12.55 -26.72
C PRO A 29 -8.91 -11.68 -27.06
N LYS A 30 -8.58 -10.74 -26.17
CA LYS A 30 -7.42 -9.82 -26.30
C LYS A 30 -6.17 -10.27 -25.55
N ALA A 31 -6.23 -11.42 -24.90
CA ALA A 31 -5.12 -12.07 -24.21
C ALA A 31 -5.20 -13.59 -24.38
N THR A 32 -4.16 -14.32 -23.95
CA THR A 32 -4.17 -15.80 -23.94
C THR A 32 -5.29 -16.38 -23.06
N LEU A 33 -5.68 -15.69 -22.00
CA LEU A 33 -6.92 -15.90 -21.26
C LEU A 33 -7.61 -14.54 -21.09
N ASP A 34 -8.77 -14.36 -21.70
CA ASP A 34 -9.58 -13.14 -21.61
C ASP A 34 -10.94 -13.47 -20.99
N VAL A 35 -11.24 -12.87 -19.83
CA VAL A 35 -12.44 -13.15 -19.04
C VAL A 35 -13.28 -11.89 -18.92
N ASN A 36 -14.37 -11.84 -19.66
CA ASN A 36 -15.33 -10.73 -19.59
C ASN A 36 -16.46 -11.04 -18.61
N LYS A 37 -17.03 -9.96 -18.03
CA LYS A 37 -18.27 -10.07 -17.25
C LYS A 37 -19.46 -10.40 -18.17
N ASN A 38 -20.51 -10.98 -17.61
CA ASN A 38 -21.81 -11.07 -18.29
C ASN A 38 -22.42 -9.65 -18.46
N ALA A 39 -23.22 -9.45 -19.50
CA ALA A 39 -23.90 -8.19 -19.81
C ALA A 39 -24.90 -7.74 -18.73
N SER A 40 -25.47 -8.68 -17.97
CA SER A 40 -26.24 -8.41 -16.76
C SER A 40 -25.37 -8.70 -15.53
N ILE A 41 -25.56 -7.95 -14.44
CA ILE A 41 -25.00 -8.31 -13.11
C ILE A 41 -25.69 -9.60 -12.70
N ALA A 42 -25.15 -10.73 -13.17
CA ALA A 42 -25.79 -12.03 -13.05
C ALA A 42 -25.23 -12.78 -11.83
N ILE A 43 -26.10 -13.61 -11.26
CA ILE A 43 -25.75 -14.74 -10.43
C ILE A 43 -25.28 -15.85 -11.38
N PRO A 44 -24.10 -16.45 -11.19
CA PRO A 44 -23.10 -16.21 -10.13
C PRO A 44 -22.19 -14.99 -10.41
N PRO A 45 -21.61 -14.37 -9.36
CA PRO A 45 -20.72 -13.22 -9.50
C PRO A 45 -19.53 -13.49 -10.42
N PRO A 46 -19.09 -12.50 -11.23
CA PRO A 46 -17.89 -12.64 -12.04
C PRO A 46 -16.64 -12.75 -11.16
N GLY A 47 -15.76 -13.70 -11.46
CA GLY A 47 -14.50 -13.88 -10.77
C GLY A 47 -13.69 -15.05 -11.32
N ILE A 48 -12.43 -15.10 -10.93
CA ILE A 48 -11.53 -16.24 -11.18
C ILE A 48 -11.18 -16.80 -9.81
N ILE A 49 -11.50 -18.08 -9.59
CA ILE A 49 -11.11 -18.79 -8.37
C ILE A 49 -9.94 -19.70 -8.73
N ALA A 50 -8.77 -19.44 -8.15
CA ALA A 50 -7.60 -20.31 -8.31
C ALA A 50 -7.83 -21.67 -7.63
N PRO A 51 -7.06 -22.72 -8.00
CA PRO A 51 -7.07 -23.98 -7.26
C PRO A 51 -6.85 -23.74 -5.76
N ARG A 52 -7.68 -24.38 -4.94
CA ARG A 52 -7.62 -24.31 -3.47
C ARG A 52 -6.94 -25.55 -2.93
N LEU A 53 -5.90 -25.36 -2.13
CA LEU A 53 -5.15 -26.43 -1.48
C LEU A 53 -4.80 -25.99 -0.05
N THR A 54 -4.64 -26.92 0.88
CA THR A 54 -3.99 -26.64 2.17
C THR A 54 -2.50 -26.35 1.94
N GLY A 55 -1.87 -25.64 2.87
CA GLY A 55 -0.42 -25.41 2.81
C GLY A 55 0.37 -26.73 2.74
N ASP A 56 -0.05 -27.74 3.51
CA ASP A 56 0.59 -29.06 3.50
C ASP A 56 0.43 -29.78 2.15
N GLU A 57 -0.75 -29.69 1.50
CA GLU A 57 -0.92 -30.22 0.14
C GLU A 57 0.01 -29.53 -0.87
N ILE A 58 0.16 -28.20 -0.80
CA ILE A 58 1.09 -27.45 -1.67
C ILE A 58 2.53 -27.94 -1.44
N LYS A 59 2.93 -28.14 -0.18
CA LYS A 59 4.25 -28.68 0.17
C LYS A 59 4.47 -30.10 -0.37
N THR A 60 3.47 -30.98 -0.34
CA THR A 60 3.63 -32.33 -0.91
C THR A 60 3.95 -32.31 -2.40
N LEU A 61 3.61 -31.21 -3.09
CA LEU A 61 3.84 -30.97 -4.51
C LEU A 61 5.15 -30.20 -4.79
N ASP A 62 6.04 -30.01 -3.80
CA ASP A 62 7.31 -29.27 -3.97
C ASP A 62 8.12 -29.72 -5.19
N ASN A 63 8.15 -31.02 -5.48
CA ASN A 63 8.88 -31.57 -6.64
C ASN A 63 8.21 -31.28 -7.99
N GLN A 64 6.91 -30.93 -7.99
CA GLN A 64 6.14 -30.59 -9.19
C GLN A 64 6.23 -29.10 -9.53
N TYR A 65 6.46 -28.24 -8.54
CA TYR A 65 6.64 -26.80 -8.74
C TYR A 65 8.10 -26.49 -9.11
N THR A 66 8.38 -26.56 -10.41
CA THR A 66 9.69 -26.24 -11.00
C THR A 66 9.65 -24.87 -11.70
N ILE A 67 10.75 -24.45 -12.34
CA ILE A 67 10.82 -23.21 -13.11
C ILE A 67 9.68 -23.10 -14.14
N ALA A 68 9.20 -24.23 -14.69
CA ALA A 68 8.09 -24.24 -15.65
C ALA A 68 6.74 -23.82 -15.05
N GLN A 69 6.58 -23.88 -13.72
CA GLN A 69 5.37 -23.46 -13.00
C GLN A 69 5.50 -22.04 -12.41
N LYS A 70 6.57 -21.31 -12.73
CA LYS A 70 6.70 -19.90 -12.31
C LYS A 70 5.49 -19.10 -12.78
N GLY A 71 4.85 -18.38 -11.86
CA GLY A 71 3.61 -17.64 -12.08
C GLY A 71 2.33 -18.44 -11.80
N ALA A 72 2.43 -19.71 -11.38
CA ALA A 72 1.27 -20.46 -10.91
C ALA A 72 0.65 -19.78 -9.69
N ILE A 73 -0.67 -19.63 -9.68
CA ILE A 73 -1.43 -19.02 -8.58
C ILE A 73 -2.31 -20.08 -7.93
N VAL A 74 -2.29 -20.13 -6.61
CA VAL A 74 -3.16 -21.00 -5.79
C VAL A 74 -3.72 -20.19 -4.62
N TYR A 75 -4.82 -20.68 -4.06
CA TYR A 75 -5.32 -20.22 -2.78
C TYR A 75 -5.00 -21.28 -1.72
N ALA A 76 -4.10 -20.96 -0.78
CA ALA A 76 -3.85 -21.78 0.39
C ALA A 76 -5.01 -21.65 1.37
N THR A 77 -5.59 -22.74 1.83
CA THR A 77 -6.71 -22.74 2.80
C THR A 77 -6.26 -22.82 4.26
N SER A 78 -4.98 -23.13 4.49
CA SER A 78 -4.33 -23.23 5.81
C SER A 78 -2.82 -23.02 5.68
N PRO A 79 -2.11 -22.67 6.77
CA PRO A 79 -0.64 -22.67 6.78
C PRO A 79 -0.05 -24.06 6.52
N VAL A 80 1.23 -24.09 6.18
CA VAL A 80 2.05 -25.31 6.17
C VAL A 80 2.49 -25.63 7.59
N THR A 81 2.28 -26.87 8.04
CA THR A 81 2.60 -27.26 9.42
C THR A 81 4.11 -27.33 9.66
N VAL A 82 4.87 -27.85 8.69
CA VAL A 82 6.34 -27.92 8.73
C VAL A 82 6.87 -27.42 7.39
N PRO A 83 7.25 -26.14 7.25
CA PRO A 83 7.61 -25.60 5.95
C PRO A 83 8.88 -26.17 5.34
N SER A 84 8.91 -26.28 4.02
CA SER A 84 10.15 -26.43 3.24
C SER A 84 10.68 -25.05 2.83
N VAL A 85 11.84 -24.99 2.18
CA VAL A 85 12.34 -23.74 1.57
C VAL A 85 11.30 -23.15 0.62
N LYS A 86 10.62 -23.97 -0.19
CA LYS A 86 9.63 -23.48 -1.16
C LYS A 86 8.37 -22.91 -0.51
N THR A 87 7.96 -23.48 0.62
CA THR A 87 6.66 -23.19 1.24
C THR A 87 6.77 -22.36 2.52
N VAL A 88 7.97 -21.83 2.81
CA VAL A 88 8.27 -21.07 4.04
C VAL A 88 7.34 -19.88 4.28
N ASN A 89 6.84 -19.24 3.23
CA ASN A 89 5.96 -18.06 3.34
C ASN A 89 4.47 -18.40 3.40
N ILE A 90 4.04 -19.67 3.30
CA ILE A 90 2.63 -20.06 3.38
C ILE A 90 2.22 -20.19 4.86
N THR A 91 2.04 -19.04 5.51
CA THR A 91 1.81 -18.92 6.96
C THR A 91 0.35 -18.67 7.33
N SER A 92 -0.51 -18.43 6.35
CA SER A 92 -1.95 -18.17 6.57
C SER A 92 -2.78 -18.50 5.33
N PRO A 93 -4.10 -18.69 5.47
CA PRO A 93 -5.00 -18.88 4.34
C PRO A 93 -5.00 -17.65 3.42
N CYS A 94 -4.62 -17.81 2.14
CA CYS A 94 -4.56 -16.72 1.18
C CYS A 94 -4.17 -17.11 -0.25
N TYR A 95 -4.11 -16.12 -1.16
CA TYR A 95 -3.53 -16.28 -2.48
C TYR A 95 -2.00 -16.21 -2.47
N TYR A 96 -1.38 -17.19 -3.11
CA TYR A 96 0.06 -17.28 -3.31
C TYR A 96 0.38 -17.52 -4.79
N PHE A 97 1.52 -16.99 -5.24
CA PHE A 97 2.08 -17.33 -6.55
C PHE A 97 3.45 -17.97 -6.40
N PHE A 98 3.81 -18.90 -7.29
CA PHE A 98 5.12 -19.51 -7.30
C PHE A 98 6.11 -18.64 -8.10
N ASP A 99 7.18 -18.16 -7.49
CA ASP A 99 8.15 -17.26 -8.14
C ASP A 99 9.23 -18.00 -8.97
N GLY A 100 9.21 -19.34 -8.93
CA GLY A 100 10.20 -20.24 -9.52
C GLY A 100 11.08 -20.95 -8.48
N ALA A 101 11.09 -20.49 -7.24
CA ALA A 101 11.86 -21.05 -6.12
C ALA A 101 11.00 -21.21 -4.86
N ILE A 102 10.22 -20.20 -4.50
CA ILE A 102 9.37 -20.15 -3.31
C ILE A 102 7.96 -19.67 -3.67
N TRP A 103 7.02 -19.94 -2.76
CA TRP A 103 5.67 -19.41 -2.81
C TRP A 103 5.64 -18.04 -2.17
N GLU A 104 5.23 -17.03 -2.93
CA GLU A 104 5.10 -15.66 -2.44
C GLU A 104 3.63 -15.25 -2.34
N ASN A 105 3.37 -14.34 -1.41
CA ASN A 105 2.04 -13.84 -1.13
C ASN A 105 1.58 -12.82 -2.19
N LEU A 106 0.31 -12.86 -2.60
CA LEU A 106 -0.26 -11.86 -3.54
C LEU A 106 -0.78 -10.56 -2.87
N GLY A 107 -0.51 -10.36 -1.57
CA GLY A 107 -0.51 -9.03 -0.94
C GLY A 107 -1.70 -8.66 -0.05
N GLN A 108 -2.55 -9.60 0.40
CA GLN A 108 -3.70 -9.28 1.27
C GLN A 108 -4.08 -10.38 2.26
N CYS A 109 -3.06 -11.00 2.85
CA CYS A 109 -3.28 -12.01 3.86
C CYS A 109 -3.11 -11.34 5.20
N SER A 110 -3.92 -11.74 6.18
CA SER A 110 -3.89 -11.26 7.56
C SER A 110 -2.56 -11.62 8.21
N ASP A 111 -1.50 -10.98 7.76
CA ASP A 111 -0.21 -10.87 8.39
C ASP A 111 -0.29 -9.57 9.20
N PRO A 112 -0.04 -9.58 10.52
CA PRO A 112 0.01 -8.37 11.33
C PRO A 112 1.05 -7.34 10.86
N THR A 113 1.90 -7.69 9.88
CA THR A 113 2.86 -6.80 9.22
C THR A 113 2.41 -6.28 7.84
N ASN A 114 1.37 -6.88 7.23
CA ASN A 114 0.73 -6.34 6.02
C ASN A 114 -0.31 -5.29 6.41
N GLY A 115 -0.07 -4.04 6.03
CA GLY A 115 -0.98 -2.93 6.34
C GLY A 115 -0.29 -1.61 6.66
N SER A 116 1.05 -1.60 6.73
CA SER A 116 1.78 -0.35 6.90
C SER A 116 1.98 0.39 5.58
N ASP A 117 1.53 1.64 5.55
CA ASP A 117 1.79 2.57 4.45
C ASP A 117 2.93 3.51 4.85
N ILE A 118 3.79 3.89 3.91
CA ILE A 118 4.83 4.90 4.12
C ILE A 118 4.80 5.91 2.97
N ILE A 119 4.65 7.18 3.31
CA ILE A 119 4.67 8.29 2.35
C ILE A 119 5.65 9.35 2.84
N LYS A 120 6.46 9.91 1.93
CA LYS A 120 7.46 10.92 2.26
C LYS A 120 7.41 12.13 1.34
N ALA A 121 7.80 13.28 1.89
CA ALA A 121 8.16 14.47 1.14
C ALA A 121 9.57 14.91 1.56
N ILE A 122 10.45 15.09 0.57
CA ILE A 122 11.79 15.64 0.76
C ILE A 122 11.95 16.77 -0.25
N TYR A 123 12.25 17.98 0.25
CA TYR A 123 12.44 19.14 -0.60
C TYR A 123 13.50 20.07 -0.01
N THR A 124 14.04 20.96 -0.83
CA THR A 124 15.03 21.95 -0.41
C THR A 124 14.46 23.35 -0.40
N GLY A 125 14.91 24.19 0.53
CA GLY A 125 14.49 25.58 0.64
C GLY A 125 15.29 26.35 1.69
N THR A 126 15.15 27.66 1.73
CA THR A 126 15.68 28.49 2.84
C THR A 126 14.73 28.53 4.04
N ALA A 127 13.48 28.13 3.84
CA ALA A 127 12.43 27.97 4.85
C ALA A 127 11.48 26.84 4.42
N PRO A 128 10.68 26.26 5.34
CA PRO A 128 9.68 25.28 4.97
C PRO A 128 8.60 25.90 4.09
N ASP A 129 8.09 25.09 3.15
CA ASP A 129 7.03 25.44 2.21
C ASP A 129 5.71 24.77 2.66
N PRO A 130 4.73 25.53 3.18
CA PRO A 130 3.47 24.97 3.67
C PRO A 130 2.56 24.34 2.60
N SER A 131 2.92 24.44 1.31
CA SER A 131 2.25 23.72 0.22
C SER A 131 2.77 22.29 0.07
N ARG A 132 3.92 21.96 0.67
CA ARG A 132 4.48 20.61 0.66
C ARG A 132 3.84 19.77 1.76
N THR A 133 2.90 18.93 1.34
CA THR A 133 2.10 18.10 2.24
C THR A 133 2.35 16.62 2.02
N VAL A 134 2.27 15.82 3.09
CA VAL A 134 2.20 14.36 3.04
C VAL A 134 0.81 13.93 3.51
N SER A 135 0.09 13.17 2.70
CA SER A 135 -1.23 12.63 3.03
C SER A 135 -1.14 11.13 3.18
N ILE A 136 -1.61 10.57 4.29
CA ILE A 136 -1.61 9.14 4.57
C ILE A 136 -2.76 8.78 5.52
N GLY A 137 -3.49 7.70 5.22
CA GLY A 137 -4.74 7.38 5.93
C GLY A 137 -5.71 8.57 5.92
N ASP A 138 -6.19 8.97 7.09
CA ASP A 138 -7.13 10.09 7.25
C ASP A 138 -6.45 11.47 7.34
N TYR A 139 -5.12 11.51 7.40
CA TYR A 139 -4.36 12.67 7.86
C TYR A 139 -3.49 13.28 6.77
N ARG A 140 -3.30 14.58 6.88
CA ARG A 140 -2.33 15.34 6.10
C ARG A 140 -1.38 16.11 7.01
N PHE A 141 -0.11 16.09 6.65
CA PHE A 141 1.00 16.61 7.42
C PHE A 141 1.78 17.64 6.63
N ARG A 142 2.29 18.68 7.29
CA ARG A 142 3.21 19.66 6.69
C ARG A 142 4.06 20.35 7.74
N PHE A 143 5.10 21.04 7.29
CA PHE A 143 5.71 22.11 8.09
C PHE A 143 4.82 23.36 8.01
N GLY A 144 4.40 23.87 9.15
CA GLY A 144 3.93 25.24 9.30
C GLY A 144 5.09 26.21 9.20
N ASN A 145 4.80 27.45 8.82
CA ASN A 145 5.77 28.54 8.80
C ASN A 145 5.05 29.83 9.18
N VAL A 146 5.18 30.23 10.45
CA VAL A 146 4.59 31.46 10.98
C VAL A 146 5.71 32.33 11.53
N SER A 147 6.10 33.35 10.76
CA SER A 147 7.13 34.33 11.16
C SER A 147 8.46 33.69 11.57
N GLY A 148 8.89 32.61 10.91
CA GLY A 148 10.14 31.90 11.24
C GLY A 148 10.00 30.79 12.29
N ASN A 149 8.79 30.59 12.84
CA ASN A 149 8.47 29.42 13.66
C ASN A 149 7.94 28.30 12.77
N PHE A 150 8.69 27.21 12.71
CA PHE A 150 8.42 26.01 11.94
C PHE A 150 7.84 24.94 12.85
N GLN A 151 6.54 24.70 12.73
CA GLN A 151 5.86 23.74 13.59
C GLN A 151 5.33 22.60 12.74
N PRO A 152 5.40 21.35 13.21
CA PRO A 152 4.70 20.28 12.55
C PRO A 152 3.19 20.54 12.63
N GLN A 153 2.48 20.34 11.53
CA GLN A 153 1.04 20.58 11.44
C GLN A 153 0.31 19.35 10.92
N ILE A 154 -0.92 19.18 11.39
CA ILE A 154 -1.82 18.09 11.07
C ILE A 154 -3.20 18.64 10.68
N ALA A 155 -3.87 17.99 9.74
CA ALA A 155 -5.28 18.18 9.43
C ALA A 155 -5.90 16.85 8.97
N LEU A 156 -7.23 16.80 8.92
CA LEU A 156 -7.94 15.71 8.26
C LEU A 156 -8.04 15.96 6.76
N ILE A 157 -8.05 14.87 5.99
CA ILE A 157 -8.33 14.89 4.54
C ILE A 157 -9.83 15.03 4.30
N ASN A 158 -10.63 14.24 5.02
CA ASN A 158 -12.08 14.17 4.86
C ASN A 158 -12.81 14.75 6.08
N GLN A 159 -14.00 15.31 5.83
CA GLN A 159 -14.86 15.82 6.89
C GLN A 159 -15.33 14.66 7.79
N PRO A 160 -15.15 14.74 9.13
CA PRO A 160 -15.57 13.67 10.01
C PRO A 160 -17.08 13.76 10.29
N ALA A 161 -17.74 12.62 10.49
CA ALA A 161 -19.17 12.56 10.78
C ALA A 161 -19.52 13.16 12.16
N ALA A 162 -18.63 12.98 13.13
CA ALA A 162 -18.68 13.56 14.46
C ALA A 162 -17.34 14.24 14.79
N ASN A 163 -17.22 14.87 15.96
CA ASN A 163 -15.93 15.41 16.40
C ASN A 163 -14.93 14.27 16.58
N LYS A 164 -13.83 14.28 15.81
CA LYS A 164 -12.76 13.28 15.90
C LYS A 164 -11.67 13.78 16.85
N ASN A 165 -11.43 13.04 17.92
CA ASN A 165 -10.32 13.29 18.83
C ASN A 165 -9.10 12.46 18.43
N VAL A 166 -7.95 13.12 18.39
CA VAL A 166 -6.69 12.53 17.97
C VAL A 166 -5.66 12.77 19.05
N TYR A 167 -5.02 11.69 19.52
CA TYR A 167 -4.05 11.74 20.60
C TYR A 167 -2.65 11.78 20.01
N ILE A 168 -1.88 12.79 20.41
CA ILE A 168 -0.61 13.14 19.77
C ILE A 168 0.47 13.17 20.83
N GLY A 169 1.42 12.25 20.73
CA GLY A 169 2.68 12.30 21.43
C GLY A 169 3.75 12.94 20.55
N PHE A 170 4.51 13.88 21.07
CA PHE A 170 5.61 14.52 20.34
C PHE A 170 6.91 14.29 21.08
N ASN A 171 7.86 13.65 20.40
CA ASN A 171 9.22 13.53 20.86
C ASN A 171 10.09 14.51 20.07
N GLN A 172 10.68 15.48 20.76
CA GLN A 172 11.68 16.37 20.19
C GLN A 172 13.03 16.03 20.83
N GLN A 173 13.96 15.60 19.99
CA GLN A 173 15.34 15.37 20.37
C GLN A 173 16.16 16.56 19.86
N TYR A 174 16.65 17.34 20.81
CA TYR A 174 17.38 18.58 20.54
C TYR A 174 18.70 18.27 19.83
N ALA A 175 19.17 19.22 19.02
CA ALA A 175 20.44 19.10 18.29
C ALA A 175 21.63 19.01 19.26
N GLN A 176 21.48 19.52 20.47
CA GLN A 176 22.44 19.41 21.55
C GLN A 176 21.76 18.93 22.84
N ASN A 177 22.21 17.78 23.34
CA ASN A 177 22.03 17.28 24.71
C ASN A 177 20.63 17.48 25.34
N GLY A 178 19.64 16.75 24.85
CA GLY A 178 18.39 16.57 25.58
C GLY A 178 17.27 16.02 24.71
N PHE A 179 16.16 15.68 25.35
CA PHE A 179 14.91 15.38 24.68
C PHE A 179 13.75 15.89 25.52
N GLU A 180 12.63 16.15 24.87
CA GLU A 180 11.35 16.30 25.53
C GLU A 180 10.31 15.36 24.93
N TYR A 181 9.32 15.00 25.75
CA TYR A 181 8.17 14.23 25.31
C TYR A 181 6.91 14.78 25.94
N ASN A 182 5.98 15.22 25.09
CA ASN A 182 4.73 15.84 25.50
C ASN A 182 3.56 15.19 24.78
N ASN A 183 2.38 15.18 25.43
CA ASN A 183 1.16 14.61 24.86
C ASN A 183 0.07 15.68 24.77
N TRP A 184 -0.66 15.68 23.67
CA TRP A 184 -1.80 16.56 23.44
C TRP A 184 -2.95 15.84 22.77
N THR A 185 -4.14 16.42 22.88
CA THR A 185 -5.29 16.04 22.08
C THR A 185 -5.57 17.11 21.05
N ARG A 186 -5.92 16.70 19.83
CA ARG A 186 -6.51 17.57 18.80
C ARG A 186 -7.93 17.11 18.52
N THR A 187 -8.84 18.06 18.45
CA THR A 187 -10.24 17.80 18.13
C THR A 187 -10.55 18.41 16.77
N PHE A 188 -10.87 17.54 15.81
CA PHE A 188 -11.32 17.93 14.50
C PHE A 188 -12.85 17.86 14.44
N THR A 189 -13.48 19.00 14.18
CA THR A 189 -14.91 19.16 13.99
C THR A 189 -15.21 19.27 12.50
N GLN A 190 -16.50 19.22 12.16
CA GLN A 190 -16.96 19.49 10.79
C GLN A 190 -16.54 20.86 10.25
N SER A 191 -16.29 21.86 11.11
CA SER A 191 -15.92 23.23 10.70
C SER A 191 -14.41 23.46 10.61
N ASN A 192 -13.58 22.65 11.26
CA ASN A 192 -12.13 22.89 11.32
C ASN A 192 -11.29 21.73 10.76
N TYR A 193 -11.92 20.64 10.29
CA TYR A 193 -11.22 19.39 9.90
C TYR A 193 -10.08 19.62 8.90
N SER A 194 -10.32 20.50 7.93
CA SER A 194 -9.35 20.81 6.88
C SER A 194 -8.38 21.93 7.31
N THR A 195 -8.60 22.63 8.42
CA THR A 195 -7.66 23.64 8.89
C THR A 195 -6.46 22.97 9.54
N TYR A 196 -5.25 23.30 9.08
CA TYR A 196 -4.02 22.81 9.70
C TYR A 196 -3.89 23.33 11.13
N GLN A 197 -3.73 22.40 12.06
CA GLN A 197 -3.46 22.66 13.47
C GLN A 197 -2.03 22.25 13.77
N ASN A 198 -1.33 23.00 14.61
CA ASN A 198 -0.02 22.58 15.11
C ASN A 198 -0.19 21.29 15.92
N VAL A 199 0.70 20.31 15.77
CA VAL A 199 0.64 19.09 16.59
C VAL A 199 0.93 19.39 18.07
N THR A 200 1.77 20.38 18.36
CA THR A 200 2.04 20.90 19.71
C THR A 200 1.14 22.10 20.01
N SER A 201 0.67 22.26 21.26
CA SER A 201 0.01 23.51 21.68
C SER A 201 1.01 24.54 22.19
N ASP A 202 2.23 24.10 22.50
CA ASP A 202 3.32 24.97 22.84
C ASP A 202 3.90 25.63 21.58
N VAL A 203 3.83 26.96 21.53
CA VAL A 203 4.37 27.78 20.44
C VAL A 203 5.89 27.88 20.48
N SER A 204 6.53 27.46 21.58
CA SER A 204 7.99 27.41 21.72
C SER A 204 8.61 26.14 21.11
N ASN A 205 7.80 25.13 20.78
CA ASN A 205 8.25 23.88 20.15
C ASN A 205 8.43 24.04 18.64
N ASN A 206 9.35 24.94 18.28
CA ASN A 206 9.81 25.14 16.91
C ASN A 206 10.77 24.01 16.53
N ILE A 207 10.68 23.51 15.30
CA ILE A 207 11.66 22.58 14.73
C ILE A 207 12.84 23.41 14.24
N VAL A 208 14.03 23.14 14.80
CA VAL A 208 15.27 23.73 14.28
C VAL A 208 16.15 22.70 13.57
N ASN A 209 17.23 23.20 12.95
CA ASN A 209 18.14 22.37 12.17
C ASN A 209 18.76 21.28 13.04
N TYR A 210 18.79 20.06 12.51
CA TYR A 210 19.36 18.86 13.13
C TYR A 210 18.59 18.26 14.31
N GLU A 211 17.41 18.79 14.66
CA GLU A 211 16.55 18.18 15.66
C GLU A 211 15.70 17.05 15.09
N LEU A 212 15.75 15.88 15.72
CA LEU A 212 14.88 14.78 15.36
C LEU A 212 13.53 14.96 16.05
N ASN A 213 12.48 15.14 15.25
CA ASN A 213 11.12 15.35 15.75
C ASN A 213 10.22 14.22 15.28
N ILE A 214 9.71 13.42 16.22
CA ILE A 214 8.84 12.28 15.95
C ILE A 214 7.48 12.52 16.57
N VAL A 215 6.45 12.53 15.73
CA VAL A 215 5.05 12.61 16.15
C VAL A 215 4.46 11.20 16.16
N ASN A 216 3.95 10.77 17.31
CA ASN A 216 3.16 9.56 17.49
C ASN A 216 1.69 9.96 17.54
N ILE A 217 0.86 9.36 16.68
CA ILE A 217 -0.56 9.70 16.60
C ILE A 217 -1.37 8.43 16.80
N VAL A 218 -2.31 8.49 17.74
CA VAL A 218 -3.27 7.41 17.99
C VAL A 218 -4.67 7.92 17.66
N ASP A 219 -5.30 7.27 16.70
CA ASP A 219 -6.71 7.42 16.36
C ASP A 219 -7.46 6.20 16.88
N VAL A 220 -8.05 6.34 18.07
CA VAL A 220 -8.72 5.23 18.78
C VAL A 220 -9.97 4.78 18.02
N GLU A 221 -10.70 5.71 17.40
CA GLU A 221 -11.94 5.42 16.68
C GLU A 221 -11.66 4.66 15.37
N ALA A 222 -10.60 5.05 14.66
CA ALA A 222 -10.19 4.38 13.44
C ALA A 222 -9.28 3.15 13.68
N ASN A 223 -8.95 2.83 14.94
CA ASN A 223 -7.95 1.84 15.31
C ASN A 223 -6.63 2.01 14.52
N GLY A 224 -6.17 3.25 14.38
CA GLY A 224 -5.01 3.61 13.57
C GLY A 224 -3.87 4.19 14.40
N TYR A 225 -2.65 3.72 14.14
CA TYR A 225 -1.43 4.32 14.68
C TYR A 225 -0.60 4.93 13.56
N TYR A 226 -0.09 6.14 13.79
CA TYR A 226 0.78 6.80 12.83
C TYR A 226 2.05 7.29 13.52
N ARG A 227 3.15 7.23 12.78
CA ARG A 227 4.42 7.83 13.16
C ARG A 227 4.84 8.80 12.07
N VAL A 228 5.13 10.04 12.44
CA VAL A 228 5.55 11.09 11.49
C VAL A 228 6.85 11.71 11.94
N THR A 229 7.89 11.56 11.12
CA THR A 229 9.17 12.23 11.33
C THR A 229 9.18 13.56 10.60
N PHE A 230 9.48 14.63 11.33
CA PHE A 230 9.84 15.93 10.77
C PHE A 230 11.31 16.18 11.03
N TYR A 231 12.07 16.46 9.96
CA TYR A 231 13.51 16.68 10.09
C TYR A 231 13.98 17.78 9.16
N ILE A 232 14.86 18.64 9.67
CA ILE A 232 15.53 19.68 8.90
C ILE A 232 17.04 19.42 8.99
N SER A 233 17.72 19.34 7.85
CA SER A 233 19.17 19.16 7.81
C SER A 233 19.79 19.80 6.58
N GLY A 234 21.01 20.30 6.70
CA GLY A 234 21.74 20.95 5.62
C GLY A 234 22.83 21.90 6.12
N PRO A 235 23.61 22.53 5.23
CA PRO A 235 24.75 23.39 5.58
C PRO A 235 24.38 24.52 6.55
N PRO A 236 25.29 25.10 7.36
CA PRO A 236 24.93 26.16 8.33
C PRO A 236 24.20 27.36 7.71
N SER A 237 24.56 27.76 6.49
CA SER A 237 23.90 28.82 5.71
C SER A 237 23.32 28.27 4.40
N GLY A 238 22.35 28.99 3.80
CA GLY A 238 21.73 28.59 2.53
C GLY A 238 20.62 27.55 2.66
N ALA A 239 20.30 26.88 1.55
CA ALA A 239 19.20 25.93 1.47
C ALA A 239 19.42 24.70 2.36
N LYS A 240 18.33 24.23 2.99
CA LYS A 240 18.25 23.03 3.83
C LYS A 240 17.29 22.03 3.20
N ALA A 241 17.44 20.76 3.53
CA ALA A 241 16.45 19.74 3.26
C ALA A 241 15.39 19.74 4.37
N PHE A 242 14.13 19.72 3.96
CA PHE A 242 12.95 19.53 4.81
C PHE A 242 12.37 18.16 4.49
N ILE A 243 12.24 17.34 5.52
CA ILE A 243 11.84 15.94 5.40
C ILE A 243 10.60 15.72 6.24
N ILE A 244 9.58 15.14 5.62
CA ILE A 244 8.41 14.57 6.27
C ILE A 244 8.36 13.11 5.85
N VAL A 245 8.39 12.18 6.81
CA VAL A 245 8.15 10.76 6.57
C VAL A 245 6.98 10.37 7.46
N ALA A 246 5.87 9.96 6.86
CA ALA A 246 4.68 9.53 7.57
C ALA A 246 4.46 8.03 7.32
N GLU A 247 4.24 7.32 8.41
CA GLU A 247 4.02 5.88 8.46
C GLU A 247 2.67 5.65 9.12
N LYS A 248 1.85 4.76 8.55
CA LYS A 248 0.61 4.27 9.14
C LYS A 248 0.82 2.79 9.49
N PHE A 249 0.33 2.36 10.65
CA PHE A 249 0.35 0.98 11.13
C PHE A 249 -1.06 0.55 11.52
#